data_AF-A0A538CAI3-F1
#
_entry.id   AF-A0A538CAI3-F1
#
_cell.length_a   1.000
_cell.length_b   1.000
_cell.length_c   1.000
_cell.angle_alpha   90.00
_cell.angle_beta   90.00
_cell.angle_gamma   90.00
#
_symmetry.space_group_name_H-M   'P 1'
#
loop_
_entity.id
_entity.type
_entity.pdbx_description
1 polymer ?
#
loop_
_entity_poly.entity_id
_entity_poly.type
_entity_poly.pdbx_seq_one_letter_code
_entity_poly.pdbx_strand_id
1 'polypeptide(L)'
;DRTLQAGPGGLTYTTKPFAADRVLAGPIDATLYATSTRPDTFLEATIEDIDPSGTSTSLTAGGLLGSFRALDAKQTWRAPDGNPILPYHPYTRASVTPVESGRVTRFDIEVFPTFAKVVKGHSLRLTLTTSDTPHLGFAPDQLQNLSGVYQVQRNARAASFVEIPTAPADAFAKTCSICVTAG
;
A
#
# COMPACT_ATOMS: atom_id res chain seq x y z
N ASP A 1 -3.14 4.19 20.45
CA ASP A 1 -3.34 3.80 19.04
C ASP A 1 -4.03 2.44 19.02
N ARG A 2 -5.19 2.32 18.39
CA ARG A 2 -5.96 1.06 18.34
C ARG A 2 -5.85 0.48 16.93
N THR A 3 -4.66 0.03 16.57
CA THR A 3 -4.44 -0.65 15.28
C THR A 3 -5.13 -2.01 15.33
N LEU A 4 -6.17 -2.18 14.52
CA LEU A 4 -6.95 -3.42 14.49
C LEU A 4 -6.26 -4.54 13.68
N GLN A 5 -5.26 -4.19 12.85
CA GLN A 5 -4.58 -5.12 11.93
C GLN A 5 -3.10 -5.42 12.26
N ALA A 6 -2.47 -4.71 13.19
CA ALA A 6 -1.05 -4.96 13.51
C ALA A 6 -0.92 -6.11 14.52
N GLY A 7 -0.75 -7.33 14.03
CA GLY A 7 -0.19 -8.43 14.80
C GLY A 7 1.28 -8.15 15.21
N PRO A 8 1.92 -9.07 15.95
CA PRO A 8 3.34 -8.95 16.29
C PRO A 8 4.19 -8.74 15.04
N GLY A 9 5.03 -7.70 15.02
CA GLY A 9 5.91 -7.39 13.89
C GLY A 9 5.33 -6.47 12.81
N GLY A 10 4.08 -6.03 12.93
CA GLY A 10 3.51 -5.00 12.06
C GLY A 10 4.20 -3.65 12.23
N LEU A 11 4.34 -2.88 11.15
CA LEU A 11 4.93 -1.54 11.15
C LEU A 11 3.87 -0.51 10.80
N THR A 12 3.74 0.55 11.60
CA THR A 12 2.80 1.64 11.31
C THR A 12 3.53 2.96 11.09
N TYR A 13 3.02 3.77 10.16
CA TYR A 13 3.51 5.11 9.86
C TYR A 13 2.31 6.02 9.70
N THR A 14 2.22 7.03 10.57
CA THR A 14 1.07 7.95 10.58
C THR A 14 1.54 9.35 10.21
N THR A 15 0.81 10.01 9.32
CA THR A 15 1.05 11.42 8.99
C THR A 15 0.73 12.30 10.20
N LYS A 16 1.04 13.60 10.09
CA LYS A 16 0.35 14.59 10.94
C LYS A 16 -1.13 14.66 10.54
N PRO A 17 -2.01 15.11 11.45
CA PRO A 17 -3.39 15.42 11.09
C PRO A 17 -3.48 16.41 9.94
N PHE A 18 -4.42 16.20 9.02
CA PHE A 18 -4.68 17.12 7.92
C PHE A 18 -5.31 18.42 8.41
N ALA A 19 -4.83 19.56 7.91
CA ALA A 19 -5.34 20.88 8.30
C ALA A 19 -6.70 21.24 7.65
N ALA A 20 -7.11 20.50 6.62
CA ALA A 20 -8.38 20.64 5.90
C ALA A 20 -8.74 19.29 5.26
N ASP A 21 -10.02 19.11 4.91
CA ASP A 21 -10.50 17.90 4.25
C ASP A 21 -9.67 17.57 3.00
N ARG A 22 -9.38 16.29 2.82
CA ARG A 22 -8.69 15.74 1.66
C ARG A 22 -9.45 14.55 1.11
N VAL A 23 -9.35 14.35 -0.20
CA VAL A 23 -9.88 13.17 -0.86
C VAL A 23 -8.71 12.41 -1.45
N LEU A 24 -8.59 11.13 -1.09
CA LEU A 24 -7.79 10.15 -1.80
C LEU A 24 -8.60 9.71 -3.00
N ALA A 25 -8.04 9.81 -4.21
CA ALA A 25 -8.77 9.52 -5.44
C ALA A 25 -7.86 8.86 -6.48
N GLY A 26 -7.92 7.53 -6.55
CA GLY A 26 -7.23 6.76 -7.57
C GLY A 26 -6.38 5.63 -7.02
N PRO A 27 -5.49 5.06 -7.86
CA PRO A 27 -4.59 3.98 -7.47
C PRO A 27 -3.50 4.47 -6.52
N ILE A 28 -2.95 3.56 -5.73
CA ILE A 28 -1.88 3.82 -4.77
C ILE A 28 -0.77 2.81 -4.98
N ASP A 29 0.48 3.28 -4.90
CA ASP A 29 1.66 2.42 -4.81
C ASP A 29 2.31 2.56 -3.44
N ALA A 30 2.67 1.44 -2.82
CA ALA A 30 3.61 1.42 -1.72
C ALA A 30 4.95 0.82 -2.17
N THR A 31 5.89 1.70 -2.55
CA THR A 31 7.27 1.30 -2.87
C THR A 31 8.05 1.06 -1.57
N LEU A 32 8.38 -0.20 -1.31
CA LEU A 32 9.19 -0.63 -0.18
C LEU A 32 10.55 -1.13 -0.64
N TYR A 33 11.61 -0.70 0.04
CA TYR A 33 12.91 -1.34 -0.01
C TYR A 33 13.05 -2.21 1.24
N ALA A 34 13.29 -3.51 1.09
CA ALA A 34 13.41 -4.41 2.22
C ALA A 34 14.44 -5.51 2.01
N THR A 35 14.97 -6.06 3.10
CA THR A 35 15.74 -7.32 3.11
C THR A 35 14.87 -8.45 3.62
N SER A 36 15.09 -9.68 3.15
CA SER A 36 14.46 -10.90 3.67
C SER A 36 15.53 -11.90 4.13
N THR A 37 15.23 -12.72 5.14
CA THR A 37 16.06 -13.90 5.47
C THR A 37 15.66 -15.16 4.70
N ARG A 38 14.61 -15.08 3.87
CA ARG A 38 14.00 -16.18 3.12
C ARG A 38 13.94 -15.89 1.61
N PRO A 39 13.76 -16.92 0.77
CA PRO A 39 13.72 -16.74 -0.69
C PRO A 39 12.42 -16.11 -1.22
N ASP A 40 11.49 -15.74 -0.35
CA ASP A 40 10.31 -14.97 -0.71
C ASP A 40 9.92 -14.00 0.44
N THR A 41 8.93 -13.15 0.16
CA THR A 41 8.27 -12.27 1.12
C THR A 41 6.79 -12.20 0.79
N PHE A 42 5.93 -12.04 1.79
CA PHE A 42 4.60 -11.50 1.57
C PHE A 42 4.53 -10.21 2.36
N LEU A 43 4.25 -9.11 1.65
CA LEU A 43 4.13 -7.78 2.22
C LEU A 43 2.74 -7.27 1.88
N GLU A 44 2.00 -6.89 2.91
CA GLU A 44 0.72 -6.23 2.79
C GLU A 44 0.85 -4.79 3.27
N ALA A 45 0.21 -3.88 2.55
CA ALA A 45 0.14 -2.46 2.84
C ALA A 45 -1.32 -2.03 2.96
N THR A 46 -1.74 -1.66 4.16
CA THR A 46 -3.07 -1.11 4.44
C THR A 46 -2.99 0.40 4.60
N ILE A 47 -3.87 1.13 3.93
CA ILE A 47 -4.09 2.56 4.12
C ILE A 47 -5.32 2.76 5.01
N GLU A 48 -5.15 3.51 6.10
CA GLU A 48 -6.16 3.71 7.14
C GLU A 48 -6.39 5.21 7.41
N ASP A 49 -7.64 5.58 7.70
CA ASP A 49 -8.03 6.88 8.26
C ASP A 49 -8.06 6.80 9.80
N ILE A 50 -7.31 7.68 10.46
CA ILE A 50 -7.19 7.74 11.92
C ILE A 50 -7.87 9.00 12.45
N ASP A 51 -8.93 8.82 13.24
CA ASP A 51 -9.66 9.93 13.85
C ASP A 51 -8.92 10.53 15.07
N PRO A 52 -9.37 11.70 15.61
CA PRO A 52 -8.75 12.31 16.79
C PRO A 52 -8.83 11.50 18.08
N SER A 53 -9.74 10.51 18.16
CA SER A 53 -9.82 9.58 19.29
C SER A 53 -8.79 8.43 19.18
N GLY A 54 -8.14 8.30 18.02
CA GLY A 54 -7.21 7.23 17.68
C GLY A 54 -7.89 5.96 17.16
N THR A 55 -9.15 6.05 16.71
CA THR A 55 -9.85 4.96 16.03
C THR A 55 -9.32 4.84 14.61
N SER A 56 -8.95 3.62 14.21
CA SER A 56 -8.45 3.31 12.87
C SER A 56 -9.56 2.72 12.00
N THR A 57 -9.73 3.28 10.79
CA THR A 57 -10.65 2.77 9.76
C THR A 57 -9.87 2.43 8.50
N SER A 58 -9.84 1.16 8.11
CA SER A 58 -9.20 0.76 6.84
C SER A 58 -9.95 1.32 5.64
N LEU A 59 -9.21 1.95 4.71
CA LEU A 59 -9.73 2.54 3.48
C LEU A 59 -9.49 1.64 2.26
N THR A 60 -8.31 1.02 2.19
CA THR A 60 -7.88 0.12 1.12
C THR A 60 -6.63 -0.63 1.55
N ALA A 61 -6.32 -1.73 0.87
CA ALA A 61 -5.11 -2.52 1.10
C ALA A 61 -4.57 -3.10 -0.20
N GLY A 62 -3.36 -3.63 -0.15
CA GLY A 62 -2.68 -4.30 -1.24
C GLY A 62 -1.67 -5.30 -0.72
N GLY A 63 -1.45 -6.39 -1.44
CA GLY A 63 -0.53 -7.46 -1.05
C GLY A 63 0.37 -7.87 -2.20
N LEU A 64 1.65 -8.15 -1.91
CA LEU A 64 2.62 -8.60 -2.90
C LEU A 64 3.41 -9.79 -2.37
N LEU A 65 3.41 -10.88 -3.16
CA LEU A 65 4.45 -11.90 -3.07
C LEU A 65 5.72 -11.39 -3.74
N GLY A 66 6.81 -11.35 -2.98
CA GLY A 66 8.09 -10.78 -3.40
C GLY A 66 8.67 -11.48 -4.62
N SER A 67 8.40 -12.77 -4.79
CA SER A 67 8.78 -13.53 -5.96
C SER A 67 8.08 -13.09 -7.25
N PHE A 68 6.92 -12.42 -7.15
CA PHE A 68 6.17 -11.82 -8.24
C PHE A 68 6.42 -10.31 -8.43
N ARG A 69 7.42 -9.73 -7.76
CA ARG A 69 7.74 -8.27 -7.81
C ARG A 69 8.10 -7.71 -9.19
N ALA A 70 8.23 -8.53 -10.23
CA ALA A 70 8.57 -8.05 -11.57
C ALA A 70 7.52 -7.01 -12.04
N LEU A 71 7.98 -5.92 -12.64
CA LEU A 71 7.11 -4.88 -13.20
C LEU A 71 7.13 -4.90 -14.72
N ASP A 72 5.96 -4.78 -15.34
CA ASP A 72 5.85 -4.36 -16.73
C ASP A 72 5.87 -2.83 -16.79
N ALA A 73 6.98 -2.27 -17.29
CA ALA A 73 7.15 -0.82 -17.39
C ALA A 73 6.18 -0.14 -18.36
N LYS A 74 5.62 -0.86 -19.34
CA LYS A 74 4.66 -0.30 -20.32
C LYS A 74 3.24 -0.22 -19.76
N GLN A 75 2.91 -1.09 -18.80
CA GLN A 75 1.59 -1.16 -18.20
C GLN A 75 1.53 -0.47 -16.82
N THR A 76 2.67 -0.32 -16.15
CA THR A 76 2.77 0.44 -14.89
C THR A 76 2.44 1.91 -15.13
N TRP A 77 1.45 2.45 -14.42
CA TRP A 77 1.18 3.88 -14.46
C TRP A 77 2.10 4.61 -13.49
N ARG A 78 2.50 5.82 -13.87
CA ARG A 78 3.43 6.65 -13.09
C ARG A 78 2.80 8.00 -12.76
N ALA A 79 3.10 8.47 -11.56
CA ALA A 79 2.84 9.85 -11.15
C ALA A 79 3.74 10.84 -11.92
N PRO A 80 3.44 12.16 -11.89
CA PRO A 80 4.24 13.17 -12.59
C PRO A 80 5.73 13.23 -12.21
N ASP A 81 6.09 12.74 -11.02
CA ASP A 81 7.48 12.63 -10.55
C ASP A 81 8.20 11.37 -11.07
N GLY A 82 7.50 10.52 -11.82
CA GLY A 82 8.01 9.28 -12.40
C GLY A 82 7.90 8.06 -11.48
N ASN A 83 7.43 8.20 -10.24
CA ASN A 83 7.21 7.07 -9.36
C ASN A 83 6.00 6.24 -9.83
N PRO A 84 5.98 4.91 -9.60
CA PRO A 84 4.77 4.12 -9.82
C PRO A 84 3.62 4.67 -8.98
N ILE A 85 2.42 4.69 -9.56
CA ILE A 85 1.16 4.98 -8.84
C ILE A 85 0.15 3.85 -9.01
N LEU A 86 0.32 3.04 -10.06
CA LEU A 86 -0.36 1.75 -10.26
C LEU A 86 0.68 0.77 -10.85
N PRO A 87 1.44 0.06 -10.01
CA PRO A 87 2.39 -0.94 -10.48
C PRO A 87 1.65 -2.07 -11.20
N TYR A 88 2.23 -2.57 -12.29
CA TYR A 88 1.68 -3.73 -13.00
C TYR A 88 2.63 -4.92 -12.88
N HIS A 89 2.17 -6.00 -12.24
CA HIS A 89 2.89 -7.25 -12.14
C HIS A 89 2.34 -8.28 -13.13
N PRO A 90 3.17 -8.93 -13.96
CA PRO A 90 2.68 -9.90 -14.95
C PRO A 90 2.03 -11.16 -14.36
N TYR A 91 2.35 -11.52 -13.11
CA TYR A 91 1.86 -12.73 -12.41
C TYR A 91 1.93 -14.03 -13.25
N THR A 92 2.98 -14.18 -14.06
CA THR A 92 3.23 -15.39 -14.85
C THR A 92 4.31 -16.25 -14.20
N ARG A 93 4.37 -17.54 -14.56
CA ARG A 93 5.49 -18.41 -14.14
C ARG A 93 6.85 -17.86 -14.56
N ALA A 94 6.93 -17.21 -15.72
CA ALA A 94 8.17 -16.65 -16.24
C ALA A 94 8.61 -15.37 -15.52
N SER A 95 7.69 -14.66 -14.85
CA SER A 95 8.03 -13.47 -14.05
C SER A 95 8.50 -13.78 -12.63
N VAL A 96 8.40 -15.05 -12.19
CA VAL A 96 8.82 -15.46 -10.85
C VAL A 96 10.34 -15.37 -10.72
N THR A 97 10.80 -14.55 -9.77
CA THR A 97 12.22 -14.43 -9.42
C THR A 97 12.36 -14.52 -7.90
N PRO A 98 13.11 -15.47 -7.32
CA PRO A 98 13.31 -15.53 -5.87
C PRO A 98 13.82 -14.21 -5.28
N VAL A 99 13.46 -13.93 -4.03
CA VAL A 99 14.04 -12.84 -3.25
C VAL A 99 15.41 -13.30 -2.74
N GLU A 100 16.45 -12.49 -2.95
CA GLU A 100 17.79 -12.81 -2.47
C GLU A 100 17.90 -12.51 -0.97
N SER A 101 18.27 -13.53 -0.19
CA SER A 101 18.41 -13.39 1.26
C SER A 101 19.49 -12.37 1.64
N GLY A 102 19.18 -11.49 2.58
CA GLY A 102 20.06 -10.42 3.08
C GLY A 102 20.25 -9.24 2.14
N ARG A 103 19.75 -9.29 0.89
CA ARG A 103 19.90 -8.20 -0.09
C ARG A 103 18.72 -7.25 -0.05
N VAL A 104 19.00 -5.95 -0.08
CA VAL A 104 17.96 -4.92 -0.24
C VAL A 104 17.32 -5.08 -1.61
N THR A 105 16.02 -5.34 -1.61
CA THR A 105 15.18 -5.55 -2.78
C THR A 105 14.05 -4.52 -2.78
N ARG A 106 13.68 -4.02 -3.96
CA ARG A 106 12.53 -3.12 -4.15
C ARG A 106 11.27 -3.94 -4.40
N PHE A 107 10.17 -3.52 -3.78
CA PHE A 107 8.84 -4.09 -3.89
C PHE A 107 7.86 -2.94 -4.12
N ASP A 108 7.14 -2.94 -5.23
CA ASP A 108 6.15 -1.94 -5.58
C ASP A 108 4.77 -2.59 -5.36
N ILE A 109 4.07 -2.27 -4.28
CA ILE A 109 2.81 -2.94 -3.91
C ILE A 109 1.64 -2.16 -4.51
N GLU A 110 0.86 -2.83 -5.38
CA GLU A 110 -0.44 -2.32 -5.82
C GLU A 110 -1.42 -2.28 -4.64
N VAL A 111 -1.76 -1.09 -4.17
CA VAL A 111 -2.82 -0.87 -3.20
C VAL A 111 -4.08 -0.46 -3.97
N PHE A 112 -5.19 -1.18 -3.75
CA PHE A 112 -6.36 -1.05 -4.61
C PHE A 112 -6.87 0.41 -4.68
N PRO A 113 -7.27 0.88 -5.88
CA PRO A 113 -7.77 2.23 -6.06
C PRO A 113 -8.90 2.57 -5.11
N THR A 114 -8.82 3.73 -4.47
CA THR A 114 -9.82 4.16 -3.49
C THR A 114 -10.29 5.58 -3.78
N PHE A 115 -11.55 5.84 -3.42
CA PHE A 115 -12.12 7.18 -3.39
C PHE A 115 -12.67 7.44 -1.99
N ALA A 116 -11.90 8.14 -1.16
CA ALA A 116 -12.19 8.30 0.25
C ALA A 116 -11.88 9.72 0.73
N LYS A 117 -12.78 10.30 1.52
CA LYS A 117 -12.53 11.58 2.18
C LYS A 117 -11.90 11.34 3.55
N VAL A 118 -10.73 11.95 3.77
CA VAL A 118 -10.10 12.09 5.09
C VAL A 118 -10.46 13.46 5.63
N VAL A 119 -11.17 13.47 6.76
CA VAL A 119 -11.72 14.70 7.34
C VAL A 119 -10.60 15.53 7.99
N LYS A 120 -10.74 16.86 7.99
CA LYS A 120 -9.87 17.75 8.77
C LYS A 120 -9.66 17.23 10.19
N GLY A 121 -8.42 17.20 10.65
CA GLY A 121 -8.02 16.73 11.98
C GLY A 121 -7.78 15.21 12.06
N HIS A 122 -8.14 14.45 11.03
CA HIS A 122 -7.74 13.05 10.91
C HIS A 122 -6.33 12.92 10.33
N SER A 123 -5.72 11.75 10.50
CA SER A 123 -4.41 11.41 9.92
C SER A 123 -4.53 10.21 8.98
N LEU A 124 -3.64 10.12 8.00
CA LEU A 124 -3.50 8.91 7.20
C LEU A 124 -2.45 8.00 7.84
N ARG A 125 -2.71 6.69 7.85
CA ARG A 125 -1.73 5.69 8.27
C ARG A 125 -1.47 4.67 7.17
N LEU A 126 -0.20 4.30 7.03
CA LEU A 126 0.23 3.06 6.41
C LEU A 126 0.48 2.02 7.51
N THR A 127 -0.13 0.86 7.41
CA THR A 127 0.21 -0.33 8.20
C THR A 127 0.80 -1.39 7.28
N LEU A 128 2.01 -1.86 7.60
CA LEU A 128 2.67 -2.95 6.90
C LEU A 128 2.62 -4.23 7.72
N THR A 129 2.14 -5.30 7.10
CA THR A 129 2.01 -6.64 7.67
C THR A 129 2.57 -7.68 6.71
N THR A 130 2.59 -8.94 7.15
CA THR A 130 3.09 -10.07 6.36
C THR A 130 2.04 -11.16 6.20
N SER A 131 0.75 -10.82 6.35
CA SER A 131 -0.36 -11.76 6.28
C SER A 131 -1.69 -11.02 6.10
N ASP A 132 -2.45 -11.39 5.08
CA ASP A 132 -3.83 -10.93 4.82
C ASP A 132 -4.78 -12.13 4.95
N THR A 133 -4.97 -12.65 6.17
CA THR A 133 -5.83 -13.83 6.40
C THR A 133 -7.16 -13.38 6.99
N PRO A 134 -8.32 -13.88 6.52
CA PRO A 134 -8.50 -15.04 5.63
C PRO A 134 -8.61 -14.73 4.13
N HIS A 135 -8.43 -13.48 3.70
CA HIS A 135 -8.64 -13.08 2.31
C HIS A 135 -7.63 -13.74 1.35
N LEU A 136 -6.38 -13.87 1.77
CA LEU A 136 -5.31 -14.59 1.10
C LEU A 136 -4.84 -15.79 1.94
N GLY A 137 -4.51 -16.86 1.22
CA GLY A 137 -3.95 -18.08 1.78
C GLY A 137 -2.77 -18.55 0.95
N PHE A 138 -1.78 -19.13 1.64
CA PHE A 138 -0.60 -19.71 1.00
C PHE A 138 -0.58 -21.22 1.24
N ALA A 139 -0.15 -21.97 0.24
CA ALA A 139 0.09 -23.39 0.39
C ALA A 139 1.21 -23.66 1.42
N PRO A 140 1.24 -24.83 2.07
CA PRO A 140 2.22 -25.13 3.12
C PRO A 140 3.69 -24.97 2.69
N ASP A 141 4.02 -25.31 1.45
CA ASP A 141 5.36 -25.14 0.87
C ASP A 141 5.72 -23.66 0.66
N GLN A 142 4.75 -22.83 0.26
CA GLN A 142 4.92 -21.37 0.18
C GLN A 142 5.17 -20.77 1.57
N LEU A 143 4.43 -21.23 2.60
CA LEU A 143 4.61 -20.74 3.97
C LEU A 143 6.04 -20.98 4.50
N GLN A 144 6.70 -22.06 4.09
CA GLN A 144 8.11 -22.29 4.45
C GLN A 144 9.02 -21.17 3.93
N ASN A 145 8.77 -20.68 2.73
CA ASN A 145 9.49 -19.55 2.12
C ASN A 145 9.08 -18.19 2.69
N LEU A 146 7.94 -18.09 3.39
CA LEU A 146 7.42 -16.84 3.96
C LEU A 146 7.64 -16.70 5.47
N SER A 147 8.21 -17.72 6.12
CA SER A 147 8.48 -17.76 7.57
C SER A 147 9.79 -17.03 7.96
N GLY A 148 10.00 -15.84 7.39
CA GLY A 148 11.25 -15.09 7.50
C GLY A 148 11.18 -13.85 8.39
N VAL A 149 12.31 -13.16 8.50
CA VAL A 149 12.39 -11.81 9.05
C VAL A 149 12.57 -10.85 7.90
N TYR A 150 11.70 -9.84 7.83
CA TYR A 150 11.76 -8.80 6.81
C TYR A 150 12.10 -7.46 7.45
N GLN A 151 13.01 -6.70 6.85
CA GLN A 151 13.41 -5.39 7.37
C GLN A 151 13.23 -4.30 6.31
N VAL A 152 12.24 -3.44 6.52
CA VAL A 152 11.96 -2.28 5.66
C VAL A 152 12.99 -1.17 5.88
N GLN A 153 13.60 -0.72 4.80
CA GLN A 153 14.63 0.31 4.75
C GLN A 153 14.02 1.70 4.63
N ARG A 154 14.62 2.67 5.34
CA ARG A 154 14.14 4.05 5.48
C ARG A 154 15.32 5.02 5.50
N ASN A 155 16.27 4.79 4.61
CA ASN A 155 17.53 5.55 4.56
C ASN A 155 17.71 6.22 3.20
N ALA A 156 18.66 7.14 3.08
CA ALA A 156 18.86 7.94 1.87
C ALA A 156 19.16 7.13 0.59
N ARG A 157 19.58 5.86 0.70
CA ARG A 157 19.88 4.99 -0.44
C ARG A 157 18.75 4.00 -0.77
N ALA A 158 17.85 3.79 0.17
CA ALA A 158 16.73 2.86 0.11
C ALA A 158 15.56 3.50 0.87
N ALA A 159 14.98 4.52 0.24
CA ALA A 159 13.92 5.34 0.81
C ALA A 159 12.57 4.76 0.40
N SER A 160 11.98 3.94 1.26
CA SER A 160 10.60 3.46 1.07
C SER A 160 9.63 4.63 1.15
N PHE A 161 8.58 4.63 0.32
CA PHE A 161 7.57 5.69 0.25
C PHE A 161 6.21 5.11 -0.15
N VAL A 162 5.17 5.95 -0.06
CA VAL A 162 3.84 5.64 -0.60
C VAL A 162 3.43 6.78 -1.51
N GLU A 163 3.04 6.46 -2.74
CA GLU A 163 2.52 7.39 -3.73
C GLU A 163 0.99 7.39 -3.64
N ILE A 164 0.41 8.50 -3.17
CA ILE A 164 -1.04 8.60 -2.90
C ILE A 164 -1.61 9.84 -3.60
N PRO A 165 -2.51 9.67 -4.58
CA PRO A 165 -3.16 10.80 -5.23
C PRO A 165 -4.15 11.43 -4.24
N THR A 166 -3.88 12.68 -3.87
CA THR A 166 -4.77 13.47 -3.00
C THR A 166 -5.22 14.75 -3.69
N ALA A 167 -6.45 15.17 -3.40
CA ALA A 167 -6.98 16.45 -3.83
C ALA A 167 -7.76 17.14 -2.69
N PRO A 168 -7.90 18.48 -2.76
CA PRO A 168 -8.89 19.19 -1.95
C PRO A 168 -10.29 18.63 -2.14
N ALA A 169 -11.10 18.58 -1.07
CA ALA A 169 -12.44 17.98 -1.14
C ALA A 169 -13.41 18.74 -2.07
N ASP A 170 -13.21 20.04 -2.25
CA ASP A 170 -14.00 20.88 -3.16
C ASP A 170 -13.72 20.60 -4.65
N ALA A 171 -12.61 19.93 -4.99
CA ALA A 171 -12.33 19.48 -6.35
C ALA A 171 -13.40 18.52 -6.90
N PHE A 172 -14.14 17.84 -6.02
CA PHE A 172 -15.21 16.91 -6.36
C PHE A 172 -16.61 17.41 -6.01
N ALA A 173 -16.75 18.66 -5.57
CA ALA A 173 -18.04 19.23 -5.14
C ALA A 173 -18.93 19.72 -6.30
N LYS A 174 -18.48 19.64 -7.56
CA LYS A 174 -19.32 20.00 -8.71
C LYS A 174 -20.50 19.03 -8.81
N THR A 175 -21.70 19.57 -8.61
CA THR A 175 -22.95 18.86 -8.84
C THR A 175 -22.99 18.37 -10.28
N CYS A 176 -23.25 17.08 -10.44
CA CYS A 176 -23.48 16.48 -11.74
C CYS A 176 -24.74 17.11 -12.36
N SER A 177 -24.57 17.79 -13.49
CA SER A 177 -25.65 18.42 -14.25
C SER A 177 -26.67 17.41 -14.79
N ILE A 178 -26.31 16.12 -14.84
CA ILE A 178 -27.19 15.00 -15.23
C ILE A 178 -28.05 14.52 -14.03
N CYS A 179 -27.64 14.74 -12.78
CA CYS A 179 -28.35 14.26 -11.60
C CYS A 179 -29.53 15.15 -11.15
N VAL A 180 -29.84 16.22 -11.89
CA VAL A 180 -30.88 17.21 -11.52
C VAL A 180 -32.28 16.84 -12.04
N THR A 181 -32.45 15.74 -12.77
CA THR A 181 -33.78 15.26 -13.21
C THR A 181 -34.34 14.17 -12.31
N ALA A 182 -34.82 14.55 -11.13
CA ALA A 182 -35.86 13.84 -10.40
C ALA A 182 -36.55 14.87 -9.48
N GLY A 183 -37.40 15.70 -10.09
CA GLY A 183 -38.37 16.53 -9.39
C GLY A 183 -39.64 15.74 -9.08
#